data_AF-A0A5K1I8G5-F1
#
_entry.id   AF-A0A5K1I8G5-F1
#
_cell.length_a   1.000
_cell.length_b   1.000
_cell.length_c   1.000
_cell.angle_alpha   90.00
_cell.angle_beta   90.00
_cell.angle_gamma   90.00
#
_symmetry.space_group_name_H-M   'P 1'
#
loop_
_entity.id
_entity.type
_entity.pdbx_description
1 polymer ?
#
loop_
_entity_poly.entity_id
_entity_poly.type
_entity_poly.pdbx_seq_one_letter_code
_entity_poly.pdbx_strand_id
1 'polypeptide(L)' 'MGKLMDPDQWRHARFAGTPPAMSTIRKWCREGVLPAKKIGGAWFIDLDAEKMMTGNELADSVLKEMETR' A
#
# COMPACT_ATOMS: atom_id res chain seq x y z
N MET A 1 17.56 3.97 7.70
CA MET A 1 17.26 2.58 8.11
C MET A 1 15.91 2.25 7.48
N GLY A 2 15.90 1.63 6.30
CA GLY A 2 14.66 1.47 5.51
C GLY A 2 13.63 0.66 6.27
N LYS A 3 12.54 1.31 6.69
CA LYS A 3 11.51 0.64 7.48
C LYS A 3 10.61 -0.19 6.56
N LEU A 4 10.85 -1.50 6.54
CA LEU A 4 10.04 -2.48 5.83
C LEU A 4 8.87 -2.93 6.70
N MET A 5 7.67 -2.94 6.14
CA MET A 5 6.44 -3.37 6.81
C MET A 5 5.74 -4.46 6.00
N ASP A 6 5.15 -5.43 6.70
CA ASP A 6 4.33 -6.45 6.07
C ASP A 6 3.09 -5.81 5.40
N PRO A 7 2.67 -6.25 4.20
CA PRO A 7 1.55 -5.64 3.49
C PRO A 7 0.21 -5.76 4.22
N ASP A 8 0.02 -6.80 5.04
CA ASP A 8 -1.16 -6.98 5.88
C ASP A 8 -1.15 -5.99 7.05
N GLN A 9 0.00 -5.83 7.71
CA GLN A 9 0.15 -4.80 8.73
C GLN A 9 -0.05 -3.38 8.14
N TRP A 10 0.49 -3.13 6.95
CA TRP A 10 0.41 -1.83 6.29
C TRP A 10 -1.03 -1.46 5.93
N ARG A 11 -1.82 -2.38 5.35
CA ARG A 11 -3.24 -2.09 5.00
C ARG A 11 -4.04 -1.71 6.24
N HIS A 12 -3.79 -2.34 7.38
CA HIS A 12 -4.48 -2.06 8.63
C HIS A 12 -4.02 -0.74 9.25
N ALA A 13 -2.75 -0.36 9.05
CA ALA A 13 -2.22 0.91 9.51
C ALA A 13 -2.66 2.13 8.65
N ARG A 14 -2.97 1.92 7.36
CA ARG A 14 -3.31 3.01 6.42
C ARG A 14 -4.79 3.21 6.18
N PHE A 15 -5.57 2.14 6.17
CA PHE A 15 -7.00 2.22 5.92
C PHE A 15 -7.75 1.99 7.21
N ALA A 16 -8.46 3.01 7.69
CA ALA A 16 -9.42 2.86 8.76
C ALA A 16 -10.66 2.09 8.24
N GLY A 17 -11.23 1.22 9.06
CA GLY A 17 -12.44 0.46 8.69
C GLY A 17 -12.12 -0.81 7.91
N THR A 18 -12.53 -0.87 6.64
CA THR A 18 -12.44 -2.07 5.79
C THR A 18 -11.28 -1.94 4.80
N PRO A 19 -10.07 -2.43 5.12
CA PRO A 19 -8.95 -2.31 4.21
C PRO A 19 -9.14 -3.09 2.89
N PRO A 20 -8.50 -2.67 1.78
CA PRO A 20 -8.56 -3.38 0.49
C PRO A 20 -7.98 -4.79 0.61
N ALA A 21 -8.59 -5.82 0.02
CA ALA A 21 -8.16 -7.22 0.11
C ALA A 21 -6.66 -7.46 -0.19
N MET A 22 -6.06 -8.49 0.42
CA MET A 22 -4.62 -8.79 0.25
C MET A 22 -4.22 -9.09 -1.20
N SER A 23 -5.14 -9.60 -2.03
CA SER A 23 -4.93 -9.74 -3.47
C SER A 23 -4.68 -8.39 -4.15
N THR A 24 -5.45 -7.36 -3.78
CA THR A 24 -5.30 -5.98 -4.26
C THR A 24 -3.97 -5.39 -3.82
N ILE A 25 -3.61 -5.52 -2.53
CA ILE A 25 -2.32 -5.01 -2.03
C ILE A 25 -1.14 -5.68 -2.76
N ARG A 26 -1.20 -7.01 -2.97
CA ARG A 26 -0.18 -7.74 -3.74
C ARG A 26 -0.14 -7.33 -5.21
N LYS A 27 -1.28 -6.99 -5.81
CA LYS A 27 -1.36 -6.43 -7.17
C LYS A 27 -0.63 -5.09 -7.22
N TRP A 28 -0.91 -4.18 -6.29
CA TRP A 28 -0.23 -2.88 -6.20
C TRP A 28 1.29 -3.00 -5.99
N CYS A 29 1.73 -3.96 -5.16
CA CYS A 29 3.17 -4.24 -5.00
C CYS A 29 3.82 -4.70 -6.30
N ARG A 30 3.12 -5.54 -7.08
CA ARG A 30 3.62 -6.05 -8.37
C ARG A 30 3.63 -4.98 -9.45
N GLU A 31 2.62 -4.12 -9.47
CA GLU A 31 2.44 -3.07 -10.47
C GLU A 31 3.27 -1.81 -10.17
N GLY A 32 4.00 -1.77 -9.05
CA GLY A 32 4.83 -0.64 -8.66
C GLY A 32 4.03 0.57 -8.16
N VAL A 33 2.73 0.39 -7.93
CA VAL A 33 1.82 1.37 -7.35
C VAL A 33 2.22 1.72 -5.92
N LEU A 34 2.72 0.72 -5.19
CA LEU A 34 3.32 0.90 -3.87
C LEU A 34 4.82 0.62 -3.96
N PRO A 35 5.67 1.41 -3.26
CA PRO A 35 7.09 1.10 -3.15
C PRO A 35 7.26 -0.12 -2.24
N ALA A 36 7.26 -1.30 -2.87
CA ALA A 36 7.40 -2.58 -2.21
C ALA A 36 8.60 -3.37 -2.74
N LYS A 37 9.22 -4.16 -1.88
CA LYS A 37 10.35 -5.03 -2.19
C LYS A 37 9.97 -6.47 -1.93
N LYS A 38 10.37 -7.38 -2.82
CA LYS A 38 10.20 -8.81 -2.63
C LYS A 38 11.48 -9.41 -2.06
N ILE A 39 11.42 -9.95 -0.84
CA ILE A 39 12.56 -10.51 -0.12
C ILE A 39 12.19 -11.93 0.32
N GLY A 40 12.97 -12.93 -0.10
CA GLY A 40 12.72 -14.33 0.27
C GLY A 40 11.34 -14.87 -0.15
N GLY A 41 10.74 -14.30 -1.20
CA GLY A 41 9.40 -14.69 -1.66
C GLY A 41 8.25 -13.87 -1.07
N ALA A 42 8.46 -13.17 0.04
CA ALA A 42 7.48 -12.30 0.67
C ALA A 42 7.62 -10.84 0.19
N TRP A 43 6.51 -10.11 0.18
CA TRP A 43 6.48 -8.68 -0.13
C TRP A 43 6.60 -7.87 1.14
N PHE A 44 7.30 -6.74 1.07
CA PHE A 44 7.43 -5.78 2.15
C PHE A 44 7.31 -4.37 1.59
N ILE A 45 6.51 -3.52 2.23
CA ILE A 45 6.33 -2.12 1.85
C ILE A 45 7.41 -1.29 2.52
N ASP A 46 8.11 -0.48 1.72
CA ASP A 46 9.13 0.45 2.20
C ASP A 46 8.44 1.74 2.65
N LEU A 47 8.30 1.91 3.96
CA LEU A 47 7.57 3.04 4.53
C LEU A 47 8.30 4.37 4.35
N ASP A 48 9.63 4.35 4.22
CA ASP A 48 10.38 5.59 4.00
C ASP A 48 10.17 6.05 2.55
N ALA A 49 10.24 5.13 1.60
CA ALA A 49 9.90 5.40 0.21
C ALA A 49 8.43 5.80 0.01
N GLU A 50 7.50 5.16 0.72
CA GLU A 50 6.07 5.51 0.68
C GLU A 50 5.82 6.93 1.21
N LYS A 51 6.45 7.31 2.33
CA LYS A 51 6.36 8.69 2.83
C LYS A 51 6.93 9.70 1.84
N MET A 52 8.02 9.37 1.16
CA MET A 52 8.61 10.23 0.13
C MET A 52 7.75 10.30 -1.15
N MET A 53 6.88 9.33 -1.38
CA MET A 53 5.95 9.29 -2.51
C MET A 53 4.68 10.11 -2.28
N THR A 54 4.46 10.65 -1.07
CA THR A 54 3.24 11.44 -0.78
C THR A 54 3.26 12.84 -1.38
N GLY A 55 2.95 12.90 -2.69
CA GLY A 55 2.22 13.96 -3.39
C GLY A 55 1.13 13.26 -4.21
N ASN A 56 -0.09 13.25 -3.70
CA ASN A 56 -1.01 12.12 -3.80
C ASN A 56 -2.13 12.29 -4.85
N GLU A 57 -2.01 11.71 -6.05
CA GLU A 57 -3.16 11.58 -7.00
C GLU A 57 -3.90 10.23 -6.86
N LEU A 58 -3.22 9.21 -6.31
CA LEU A 58 -3.75 7.84 -6.28
C LEU A 58 -4.62 7.56 -5.06
N ALA A 59 -4.24 7.99 -3.85
CA ALA A 59 -5.09 7.82 -2.67
C ALA A 59 -6.33 8.73 -2.73
N ASP A 60 -6.27 9.86 -3.44
CA ASP A 60 -7.44 10.69 -3.72
C ASP A 60 -8.42 9.98 -4.66
N SER A 61 -7.91 9.27 -5.68
CA SER A 61 -8.73 8.50 -6.62
C SER A 61 -9.37 7.27 -5.96
N VAL A 62 -8.65 6.58 -5.06
CA VAL A 62 -9.18 5.43 -4.30
C VAL A 62 -10.22 5.87 -3.28
N LEU A 63 -10.04 7.01 -2.61
CA LEU A 63 -11.09 7.58 -1.75
C LEU A 63 -12.36 7.89 -2.56
N LYS A 64 -12.23 8.45 -3.76
CA LYS A 64 -13.36 8.83 -4.62
C LYS A 64 -14.16 7.63 -5.14
N GLU A 65 -13.51 6.50 -5.41
CA GLU A 65 -14.20 5.27 -5.83
C GLU A 65 -14.93 4.55 -4.68
N MET A 66 -14.52 4.76 -3.43
CA MET A 66 -15.13 4.09 -2.26
C MET A 66 -16.37 4.81 -1.69
N GLU A 67 -16.67 6.03 -2.11
CA GLU A 67 -17.82 6.82 -1.60
C GLU A 67 -19.12 6.64 -2.42
N THR A 68 -19.09 5.95 -3.57
CA THR A 68 -20.27 5.84 -4.46
C THR A 68 -20.89 4.43 -4.49
N ARG A 69 -21.11 3.80 -3.33
CA ARG A 69 -21.91 2.57 -3.22
C ARG A 69 -22.80 2.52 -1.99
#